data_AF-A0A6A3GS41-F1
#
_entry.id   AF-A0A6A3GS41-F1
#
_cell.length_a   1.000
_cell.length_b   1.000
_cell.length_c   1.000
_cell.angle_alpha   90.00
_cell.angle_beta   90.00
_cell.angle_gamma   90.00
#
_symmetry.space_group_name_H-M   'P 1'
#
loop_
_entity.id
_entity.type
_entity.pdbx_description
1 polymer ?
#
loop_
_entity_poly.entity_id
_entity_poly.type
_entity_poly.pdbx_seq_one_letter_code
_entity_poly.pdbx_strand_id
1 'polypeptide(L)'
;MSAPSSPGSPGRFPPAEASADELRRRNTLLQGRLAHANAELHRVASSRNVTADEQHLLSRTLLRQTHELRVLEDLYRARQEEIGHLRAEIAAFQGPEGPDVGVGPRVACLESQLRQQEADFRNLETRFDQAVSKRDVLQDQSDHLAEEVRLAGEEIEQLQEDRNDVDRAREDAEHELLLTETSLARATEALQQAESQVSETPRKLRPPAPRIGSAP
;
A
#
# COMPACT_ATOMS: atom_id res chain seq x y z
N MET A 1 1.04 -71.82 30.62
CA MET A 1 1.12 -70.63 31.50
C MET A 1 1.06 -69.43 30.56
N SER A 2 -0.14 -68.91 30.30
CA SER A 2 -0.73 -67.71 30.95
C SER A 2 -0.07 -66.42 30.44
N ALA A 3 -0.84 -65.67 29.66
CA ALA A 3 -0.55 -64.32 29.20
C ALA A 3 -0.55 -63.31 30.36
N PRO A 4 0.09 -62.14 30.17
CA PRO A 4 -0.39 -60.90 30.74
C PRO A 4 -1.09 -60.02 29.69
N SER A 5 -2.25 -59.52 30.07
CA SER A 5 -3.08 -58.57 29.34
C SER A 5 -2.53 -57.14 29.38
N SER A 6 -2.97 -56.36 28.39
CA SER A 6 -2.68 -54.97 28.00
C SER A 6 -2.56 -53.89 29.09
N PRO A 7 -1.92 -52.75 28.74
CA PRO A 7 -2.45 -51.42 29.02
C PRO A 7 -3.19 -50.88 27.78
N GLY A 8 -4.40 -50.37 28.01
CA GLY A 8 -5.37 -49.97 27.00
C GLY A 8 -4.90 -48.89 26.04
N SER A 9 -5.50 -48.93 24.85
CA SER A 9 -5.51 -47.84 23.89
C SER A 9 -5.87 -46.53 24.59
N PRO A 10 -5.14 -45.43 24.36
CA PRO A 10 -5.67 -44.12 24.65
C PRO A 10 -6.89 -43.95 23.76
N GLY A 11 -8.09 -43.93 24.36
CA GLY A 11 -9.30 -43.51 23.69
C GLY A 11 -9.01 -42.14 23.09
N ARG A 12 -8.84 -42.10 21.77
CA ARG A 12 -8.81 -40.87 21.00
C ARG A 12 -10.23 -40.33 21.08
N PHE A 13 -10.51 -39.54 22.13
CA PHE A 13 -11.67 -38.67 22.13
C PHE A 13 -11.59 -37.88 20.83
N PRO A 14 -12.65 -37.88 19.98
CA PRO A 14 -12.68 -36.92 18.89
C PRO A 14 -12.52 -35.52 19.52
N PRO A 15 -11.79 -34.59 18.85
CA PRO A 15 -11.76 -33.21 19.32
C PRO A 15 -13.21 -32.77 19.52
N ALA A 16 -13.51 -32.19 20.68
CA ALA A 16 -14.85 -31.69 20.95
C ALA A 16 -15.22 -30.74 19.82
N GLU A 17 -16.21 -31.11 19.01
CA GLU A 17 -16.72 -30.25 17.95
C GLU A 17 -17.13 -28.92 18.59
N ALA A 18 -16.65 -27.81 18.01
CA ALA A 18 -16.94 -26.49 18.53
C ALA A 18 -18.46 -26.28 18.57
N SER A 19 -18.96 -25.82 19.72
CA SER A 19 -20.40 -25.57 19.87
C SER A 19 -20.87 -24.46 18.92
N ALA A 20 -22.16 -24.47 18.55
CA ALA A 20 -22.73 -23.43 17.68
C ALA A 20 -22.49 -22.01 18.21
N ASP A 21 -22.55 -21.81 19.53
CA ASP A 21 -22.28 -20.50 20.15
C ASP A 21 -20.82 -20.06 20.03
N GLU A 22 -19.88 -21.01 20.09
CA GLU A 22 -18.46 -20.73 19.88
C GLU A 22 -18.19 -20.35 18.42
N LEU A 23 -18.81 -21.05 17.48
CA LEU A 23 -18.72 -20.74 16.05
C LEU A 23 -19.33 -19.38 15.71
N ARG A 24 -20.48 -19.01 16.32
CA ARG A 24 -21.06 -17.67 16.19
C ARG A 24 -20.13 -16.59 16.71
N ARG A 25 -19.55 -16.77 17.91
CA ARG A 25 -18.57 -15.83 18.47
C ARG A 25 -17.35 -15.67 17.57
N ARG A 26 -16.82 -16.79 17.05
CA ARG A 26 -15.69 -16.78 16.12
C ARG A 26 -16.03 -16.05 14.82
N ASN A 27 -17.21 -16.29 14.26
CA ASN A 27 -17.66 -15.62 13.05
C ASN A 27 -17.78 -14.09 13.25
N THR A 28 -18.40 -13.64 14.34
CA THR A 28 -18.47 -12.20 14.66
C THR A 28 -17.08 -11.57 14.81
N LEU A 29 -16.14 -12.27 15.44
CA LEU A 29 -14.74 -11.81 15.54
C LEU A 29 -14.08 -11.67 14.16
N LEU A 30 -14.25 -12.65 13.28
CA LEU A 30 -13.68 -12.63 11.93
C LEU A 30 -14.30 -11.54 11.05
N GLN A 31 -15.60 -11.28 11.18
CA GLN A 31 -16.26 -10.15 10.54
C GLN A 31 -15.66 -8.81 11.00
N GLY A 32 -15.42 -8.64 12.31
CA GLY A 32 -14.75 -7.46 12.84
C GLY A 32 -13.32 -7.29 12.32
N ARG A 33 -12.54 -8.38 12.28
CA ARG A 33 -11.18 -8.39 11.72
C ARG A 33 -11.17 -8.04 10.23
N LEU A 34 -12.11 -8.56 9.45
CA LEU A 34 -12.23 -8.28 8.02
C LEU A 34 -12.61 -6.82 7.78
N ALA A 35 -13.54 -6.27 8.57
CA ALA A 35 -13.90 -4.86 8.50
C ALA A 35 -12.70 -3.95 8.81
N HIS A 36 -11.89 -4.31 9.81
CA HIS A 36 -10.66 -3.60 10.12
C HIS A 36 -9.62 -3.69 9.00
N ALA A 37 -9.36 -4.88 8.46
CA ALA A 37 -8.43 -5.08 7.34
C ALA A 37 -8.85 -4.27 6.11
N ASN A 38 -10.15 -4.21 5.79
CA ASN A 38 -10.67 -3.37 4.71
C ASN A 38 -10.46 -1.87 4.99
N ALA A 39 -10.66 -1.42 6.22
CA ALA A 39 -10.44 -0.03 6.59
C ALA A 39 -8.95 0.37 6.45
N GLU A 40 -8.03 -0.49 6.89
CA GLU A 40 -6.59 -0.27 6.74
C GLU A 40 -6.17 -0.26 5.27
N LEU A 41 -6.63 -1.23 4.48
CA LEU A 41 -6.37 -1.27 3.03
C LEU A 41 -6.86 0.01 2.34
N HIS A 42 -8.07 0.46 2.66
CA HIS A 42 -8.59 1.72 2.12
C HIS A 42 -7.74 2.93 2.57
N ARG A 43 -7.33 2.99 3.83
CA ARG A 43 -6.48 4.06 4.37
C ARG A 43 -5.15 4.14 3.62
N VAL A 44 -4.45 3.02 3.47
CA VAL A 44 -3.15 2.96 2.77
C VAL A 44 -3.33 3.26 1.28
N ALA A 45 -4.36 2.71 0.63
CA ALA A 45 -4.64 3.00 -0.78
C ALA A 45 -4.95 4.48 -1.02
N SER A 46 -5.74 5.12 -0.16
CA SER A 46 -6.01 6.56 -0.24
C SER A 46 -4.73 7.38 -0.03
N SER A 47 -3.90 7.03 0.95
CA SER A 47 -2.61 7.69 1.20
C SER A 47 -1.67 7.57 0.00
N ARG A 48 -1.56 6.37 -0.58
CA ARG A 48 -0.75 6.11 -1.78
C ARG A 48 -1.19 6.96 -2.96
N ASN A 49 -2.50 7.10 -3.18
CA ASN A 49 -3.01 7.90 -4.30
C ASN A 49 -2.64 9.38 -4.15
N VAL A 50 -2.75 9.95 -2.95
CA VAL A 50 -2.32 11.33 -2.69
C VAL A 50 -0.83 11.51 -2.98
N THR A 51 0.00 10.58 -2.48
CA THR A 51 1.46 10.59 -2.71
C THR A 51 1.80 10.46 -4.21
N ALA A 52 1.08 9.61 -4.94
CA ALA A 52 1.25 9.44 -6.38
C ALA A 52 0.85 10.70 -7.17
N ASP A 53 -0.23 11.38 -6.77
CA ASP A 53 -0.63 12.65 -7.38
C ASP A 53 0.43 13.74 -7.15
N GLU A 54 1.02 13.80 -5.96
CA GLU A 54 2.14 14.70 -5.64
C GLU A 54 3.39 14.37 -6.46
N GLN A 55 3.74 13.08 -6.60
CA GLN A 55 4.84 12.62 -7.44
C GLN A 55 4.63 13.02 -8.91
N HIS A 56 3.41 12.89 -9.43
CA HIS A 56 3.07 13.33 -10.78
C HIS A 56 3.20 14.85 -10.95
N LEU A 57 2.79 15.63 -9.95
CA LEU A 57 2.95 17.10 -9.96
C LEU A 57 4.44 17.50 -9.98
N LEU A 58 5.27 16.87 -9.15
CA LEU A 58 6.71 17.10 -9.14
C LEU A 58 7.35 16.72 -10.47
N SER A 59 6.98 15.57 -11.03
CA SER A 59 7.47 15.11 -12.35
C SER A 59 7.20 16.14 -13.45
N ARG A 60 5.99 16.73 -13.48
CA ARG A 60 5.65 17.79 -14.44
C ARG A 60 6.46 19.07 -14.22
N THR A 61 6.71 19.41 -12.97
CA THR A 61 7.53 20.57 -12.60
C THR A 61 8.99 20.36 -13.02
N LEU A 62 9.54 19.18 -12.80
CA LEU A 62 10.89 18.78 -13.23
C LEU A 62 11.07 18.84 -14.73
N LEU A 63 10.08 18.39 -15.51
CA LEU A 63 10.11 18.51 -16.97
C LEU A 63 10.23 19.97 -17.42
N ARG A 64 9.44 20.86 -16.80
CA ARG A 64 9.51 22.29 -17.07
C ARG A 64 10.86 22.88 -16.65
N GLN A 65 11.36 22.57 -15.46
CA GLN A 65 12.67 23.06 -14.98
C GLN A 65 13.82 22.57 -15.87
N THR A 66 13.77 21.32 -16.33
CA THR A 66 14.76 20.76 -17.26
C THR A 66 14.78 21.51 -18.58
N HIS A 67 13.61 21.92 -19.08
CA HIS A 67 13.53 22.75 -20.28
C HIS A 67 14.09 24.16 -20.04
N GLU A 68 13.73 24.80 -18.92
CA GLU A 68 14.27 26.11 -18.54
C GLU A 68 15.80 26.10 -18.40
N LEU A 69 16.37 25.02 -17.85
CA LEU A 69 17.82 24.83 -17.75
C LEU A 69 18.50 24.75 -19.12
N ARG A 70 17.90 24.03 -20.09
CA ARG A 70 18.43 23.99 -21.46
C ARG A 70 18.47 25.38 -22.11
N VAL A 71 17.41 26.17 -21.92
CA VAL A 71 17.36 27.55 -22.42
C VAL A 71 18.46 28.41 -21.77
N LEU A 72 18.72 28.23 -20.47
CA LEU A 72 19.80 28.92 -19.78
C LEU A 72 21.18 28.46 -20.26
N GLU A 73 21.35 27.16 -20.55
CA GLU A 73 22.59 26.60 -21.11
C GLU A 73 22.90 27.18 -22.51
N ASP A 74 21.88 27.29 -23.37
CA ASP A 74 22.02 27.91 -24.68
C ASP A 74 22.42 29.39 -24.57
N LEU A 75 21.78 30.13 -23.65
CA LEU A 75 22.13 31.52 -23.37
C LEU A 75 23.55 31.66 -22.81
N TYR A 76 23.95 30.74 -21.94
CA TYR A 76 25.29 30.70 -21.36
C TYR A 76 26.35 30.55 -22.46
N ARG A 77 26.14 29.59 -23.38
CA ARG A 77 27.03 29.38 -24.52
C ARG A 77 27.13 30.62 -25.41
N ALA A 78 26.00 31.21 -25.77
CA ALA A 78 25.96 32.42 -26.60
C ALA A 78 26.70 33.60 -25.96
N ARG A 79 26.56 33.79 -24.64
CA ARG A 79 27.29 34.84 -23.91
C ARG A 79 28.79 34.57 -23.84
N GLN A 80 29.18 33.31 -23.66
CA GLN A 80 30.58 32.92 -23.65
C GLN A 80 31.25 33.18 -25.02
N GLU A 81 30.55 32.90 -26.12
CA GLU A 81 31.00 33.20 -27.48
C GLU A 81 31.17 34.72 -27.70
N GLU A 82 30.18 35.53 -27.30
CA GLU A 82 30.25 37.00 -27.43
C GLU A 82 31.42 37.61 -26.65
N ILE A 83 31.66 37.16 -25.42
CA ILE A 83 32.83 37.57 -24.63
C ILE A 83 34.13 37.20 -25.36
N GLY A 84 34.19 36.01 -25.96
CA GLY A 84 35.31 35.57 -26.79
C GLY A 84 35.53 36.47 -28.00
N HIS A 85 34.46 36.84 -28.71
CA HIS A 85 34.50 37.74 -29.85
C HIS A 85 34.99 39.14 -29.47
N LEU A 86 34.45 39.74 -28.40
CA LEU A 86 34.90 41.06 -27.91
C LEU A 86 36.38 41.05 -27.52
N ARG A 87 36.85 40.00 -26.85
CA ARG A 87 38.27 39.85 -26.50
C ARG A 87 39.16 39.74 -27.74
N ALA A 88 38.74 38.97 -28.75
CA ALA A 88 39.47 38.84 -30.00
C ALA A 88 39.51 40.16 -30.79
N GLU A 89 38.40 40.91 -30.83
CA GLU A 89 38.33 42.21 -31.50
C GLU A 89 39.24 43.24 -30.82
N ILE A 90 39.22 43.31 -29.48
CA ILE A 90 40.14 44.17 -28.71
C ILE A 90 41.60 43.82 -29.02
N ALA A 91 41.96 42.54 -29.03
CA ALA A 91 43.31 42.09 -29.32
C ALA A 91 43.76 42.45 -30.74
N ALA A 92 42.86 42.46 -31.73
CA ALA A 92 43.17 42.87 -33.10
C ALA A 92 43.56 44.36 -33.20
N PHE A 93 43.02 45.22 -32.33
CA PHE A 93 43.44 46.63 -32.23
C PHE A 93 44.77 46.82 -31.48
N GLN A 94 45.22 45.82 -30.73
CA GLN A 94 46.45 45.84 -29.94
C GLN A 94 47.63 45.17 -30.67
N GLY A 95 47.59 45.07 -32.01
CA GLY A 95 48.65 44.50 -32.84
C GLY A 95 50.05 45.15 -32.62
N PRO A 96 51.13 44.61 -33.22
CA PRO A 96 52.52 44.86 -32.84
C PRO A 96 53.05 46.30 -33.00
N GLU A 97 52.22 47.29 -33.32
CA GLU A 97 52.63 48.68 -33.47
C GLU A 97 52.68 49.39 -32.11
N GLY A 98 53.92 49.63 -31.65
CA GLY A 98 54.37 50.79 -30.85
C GLY A 98 53.56 51.19 -29.61
N PRO A 99 54.11 51.09 -28.39
CA PRO A 99 53.41 51.38 -27.12
C PRO A 99 53.08 52.87 -26.85
N ASP A 100 53.11 53.75 -27.86
CA ASP A 100 53.10 55.21 -27.67
C ASP A 100 51.83 55.92 -28.16
N VAL A 101 50.75 55.17 -28.44
CA VAL A 101 49.44 55.74 -28.77
C VAL A 101 48.45 55.33 -27.67
N GLY A 102 47.90 56.32 -26.96
CA GLY A 102 46.89 56.08 -25.92
C GLY A 102 45.70 55.25 -26.44
N VAL A 103 45.02 54.53 -25.54
CA VAL A 103 43.89 53.65 -25.88
C VAL A 103 42.88 54.39 -26.75
N GLY A 104 42.75 53.96 -28.01
CA GLY A 104 41.84 54.59 -28.96
C GLY A 104 40.38 54.56 -28.43
N PRO A 105 39.56 55.59 -28.68
CA PRO A 105 38.17 55.66 -28.17
C PRO A 105 37.33 54.42 -28.49
N ARG A 106 37.62 53.74 -29.61
CA ARG A 106 36.96 52.49 -30.00
C ARG A 106 37.34 51.31 -29.09
N VAL A 107 38.61 51.18 -28.73
CA VAL A 107 39.09 50.13 -27.81
C VAL A 107 38.49 50.36 -26.42
N ALA A 108 38.48 51.61 -25.93
CA ALA A 108 37.85 51.96 -24.66
C ALA A 108 36.35 51.62 -24.63
N CYS A 109 35.65 51.80 -25.75
CA CYS A 109 34.24 51.41 -25.89
C CYS A 109 34.07 49.88 -25.82
N LEU A 110 34.86 49.12 -26.59
CA LEU A 110 34.84 47.65 -26.56
C LEU A 110 35.18 47.08 -25.19
N GLU A 111 36.17 47.63 -24.50
CA GLU A 111 36.52 47.24 -23.14
C GLU A 111 35.38 47.50 -22.15
N SER A 112 34.64 48.60 -22.32
CA SER A 112 33.46 48.86 -21.50
C SER A 112 32.34 47.86 -21.79
N GLN A 113 32.13 47.50 -23.06
CA GLN A 113 31.16 46.47 -23.45
C GLN A 113 31.55 45.11 -22.90
N LEU A 114 32.83 44.74 -22.97
CA LEU A 114 33.35 43.49 -22.41
C LEU A 114 33.11 43.44 -20.89
N ARG A 115 33.44 44.51 -20.15
CA ARG A 115 33.17 44.58 -18.70
C ARG A 115 31.69 44.40 -18.38
N GLN A 116 30.80 44.97 -19.19
CA GLN A 116 29.36 44.78 -19.03
C GLN A 116 28.94 43.32 -19.31
N GLN A 117 29.41 42.72 -20.41
CA GLN A 117 29.12 41.33 -20.74
C GLN A 117 29.62 40.36 -19.67
N GLU A 118 30.82 40.57 -19.12
CA GLU A 118 31.37 39.76 -18.04
C GLU A 118 30.58 39.91 -16.73
N ALA A 119 30.01 41.09 -16.45
CA ALA A 119 29.12 41.28 -15.30
C ALA A 119 27.79 40.54 -15.50
N ASP A 120 27.18 40.66 -16.69
CA ASP A 120 25.94 39.96 -17.05
C ASP A 120 26.15 38.43 -17.05
N PHE A 121 27.31 37.96 -17.49
CA PHE A 121 27.67 36.54 -17.48
C PHE A 121 27.79 35.98 -16.06
N ARG A 122 28.42 36.70 -15.13
CA ARG A 122 28.45 36.29 -13.71
C ARG A 122 27.05 36.23 -13.08
N ASN A 123 26.15 37.13 -13.47
CA ASN A 123 24.75 37.05 -13.06
C ASN A 123 24.08 35.78 -13.61
N LEU A 124 24.34 35.47 -14.89
CA LEU A 124 23.82 34.28 -15.53
C LEU A 124 24.35 32.98 -14.89
N GLU A 125 25.65 32.91 -14.58
CA GLU A 125 26.27 31.81 -13.81
C GLU A 125 25.50 31.57 -12.50
N THR A 126 25.30 32.64 -11.72
CA THR A 126 24.57 32.56 -10.44
C THR A 126 23.15 32.03 -10.64
N ARG A 127 22.44 32.47 -11.69
CA ARG A 127 21.09 32.00 -12.00
C ARG A 127 21.06 30.56 -12.47
N PHE A 128 22.06 30.13 -13.23
CA PHE A 128 22.21 28.75 -13.69
C PHE A 128 22.43 27.82 -12.50
N ASP A 129 23.36 28.15 -11.60
CA ASP A 129 23.63 27.37 -10.38
C ASP A 129 22.40 27.25 -9.49
N GLN A 130 21.64 28.33 -9.32
CA GLN A 130 20.37 28.32 -8.59
C GLN A 130 19.34 27.39 -9.25
N ALA A 131 19.22 27.44 -10.58
CA ALA A 131 18.28 26.60 -11.31
C ALA A 131 18.67 25.11 -11.23
N VAL A 132 19.97 24.79 -11.29
CA VAL A 132 20.49 23.43 -11.11
C VAL A 132 20.19 22.93 -9.70
N SER A 133 20.55 23.71 -8.68
CA SER A 133 20.28 23.35 -7.28
C SER A 133 18.80 23.11 -7.02
N LYS A 134 17.92 23.96 -7.56
CA LYS A 134 16.47 23.77 -7.44
C LYS A 134 15.99 22.50 -8.13
N ARG A 135 16.50 22.19 -9.33
CA ARG A 135 16.17 20.95 -10.05
C ARG A 135 16.61 19.74 -9.24
N ASP A 136 17.80 19.77 -8.65
CA ASP A 136 18.34 18.67 -7.84
C ASP A 136 17.45 18.41 -6.62
N VAL A 137 17.05 19.45 -5.89
CA VAL A 137 16.11 19.31 -4.76
C VAL A 137 14.77 18.72 -5.20
N LEU A 138 14.21 19.18 -6.33
CA LEU A 138 12.97 18.63 -6.86
C LEU A 138 13.11 17.17 -7.29
N GLN A 139 14.29 16.78 -7.80
CA GLN A 139 14.59 15.42 -8.21
C GLN A 139 14.66 14.51 -6.98
N ASP A 140 15.38 14.91 -5.94
CA ASP A 140 15.46 14.18 -4.67
C ASP A 140 14.07 13.98 -4.05
N GLN A 141 13.23 15.02 -4.08
CA GLN A 141 11.84 14.94 -3.61
C GLN A 141 11.01 13.97 -4.45
N SER A 142 11.15 14.03 -5.78
CA SER A 142 10.44 13.13 -6.70
C SER A 142 10.83 11.67 -6.49
N ASP A 143 12.12 11.40 -6.30
CA ASP A 143 12.65 10.06 -6.08
C ASP A 143 12.20 9.52 -4.72
N HIS A 144 12.15 10.37 -3.69
CA HIS A 144 11.59 10.01 -2.39
C HIS A 144 10.11 9.62 -2.47
N LEU A 145 9.27 10.44 -3.11
CA LEU A 145 7.84 10.12 -3.27
C LEU A 145 7.63 8.86 -4.14
N ALA A 146 8.47 8.65 -5.15
CA ALA A 146 8.41 7.43 -5.96
C ALA A 146 8.65 6.17 -5.11
N GLU A 147 9.60 6.24 -4.19
CA GLU A 147 9.88 5.16 -3.24
C GLU A 147 8.73 4.96 -2.24
N GLU A 148 8.13 6.03 -1.72
CA GLU A 148 6.96 5.93 -0.84
C GLU A 148 5.76 5.29 -1.55
N VAL A 149 5.49 5.67 -2.81
CA VAL A 149 4.42 5.06 -3.63
C VAL A 149 4.69 3.58 -3.88
N ARG A 150 5.96 3.19 -4.05
CA ARG A 150 6.40 1.80 -4.23
C ARG A 150 6.19 0.99 -2.95
N LEU A 151 6.68 1.48 -1.82
CA LEU A 151 6.52 0.85 -0.50
C LEU A 151 5.05 0.72 -0.09
N ALA A 152 4.24 1.75 -0.30
CA ALA A 152 2.80 1.68 -0.07
C ALA A 152 2.12 0.66 -1.00
N GLY A 153 2.67 0.43 -2.20
CA GLY A 153 2.23 -0.64 -3.09
C GLY A 153 2.46 -2.03 -2.49
N GLU A 154 3.65 -2.27 -1.92
CA GLU A 154 3.99 -3.52 -1.22
C GLU A 154 3.12 -3.71 0.02
N GLU A 155 2.89 -2.66 0.80
CA GLU A 155 2.00 -2.71 1.98
C GLU A 155 0.56 -3.06 1.58
N ILE A 156 0.04 -2.51 0.48
CA ILE A 156 -1.30 -2.85 -0.03
C ILE A 156 -1.38 -4.32 -0.45
N GLU A 157 -0.34 -4.85 -1.10
CA GLU A 157 -0.29 -6.27 -1.49
C GLU A 157 -0.33 -7.18 -0.26
N GLN A 158 0.49 -6.90 0.76
CA GLN A 158 0.46 -7.64 2.03
C GLN A 158 -0.91 -7.55 2.72
N LEU A 159 -1.50 -6.36 2.80
CA LEU A 159 -2.83 -6.16 3.40
C LEU A 159 -3.92 -6.90 2.63
N GLN A 160 -3.80 -7.04 1.30
CA GLN A 160 -4.72 -7.82 0.48
C GLN A 160 -4.60 -9.32 0.79
N GLU A 161 -3.38 -9.83 0.94
CA GLU A 161 -3.14 -11.22 1.34
C GLU A 161 -3.73 -11.52 2.72
N ASP A 162 -3.41 -10.70 3.72
CA ASP A 162 -3.92 -10.83 5.08
C ASP A 162 -5.45 -10.79 5.12
N ARG A 163 -6.05 -9.87 4.35
CA ARG A 163 -7.51 -9.78 4.20
C ARG A 163 -8.09 -11.06 3.62
N ASN A 164 -7.48 -11.61 2.56
CA ASN A 164 -7.95 -12.83 1.91
C ASN A 164 -7.87 -14.04 2.86
N ASP A 165 -6.84 -14.11 3.70
CA ASP A 165 -6.71 -15.17 4.70
C ASP A 165 -7.78 -15.06 5.79
N VAL A 166 -8.08 -13.85 6.24
CA VAL A 166 -9.20 -13.61 7.18
C VAL A 166 -10.55 -13.94 6.55
N ASP A 167 -10.75 -13.57 5.28
CA ASP A 167 -11.98 -13.85 4.55
C ASP A 167 -12.19 -15.36 4.37
N ARG A 168 -11.13 -16.10 3.99
CA ARG A 168 -11.16 -17.56 3.91
C ARG A 168 -11.47 -18.19 5.27
N ALA A 169 -10.83 -17.72 6.34
CA ALA A 169 -11.12 -18.21 7.69
C ALA A 169 -12.56 -17.92 8.14
N ARG A 170 -13.15 -16.81 7.66
CA ARG A 170 -14.57 -16.49 7.89
C ARG A 170 -15.46 -17.48 7.15
N GLU A 171 -15.22 -17.70 5.87
CA GLU A 171 -15.99 -18.64 5.04
C GLU A 171 -15.96 -20.06 5.63
N ASP A 172 -14.78 -20.52 6.07
CA ASP A 172 -14.64 -21.81 6.75
C ASP A 172 -15.49 -21.88 8.03
N ALA A 173 -15.44 -20.83 8.86
CA ALA A 173 -16.23 -20.76 10.09
C ALA A 173 -17.74 -20.67 9.84
N GLU A 174 -18.18 -20.01 8.75
CA GLU A 174 -19.59 -19.96 8.33
C GLU A 174 -20.09 -21.33 7.89
N HIS A 175 -19.27 -22.04 7.12
CA HIS A 175 -19.57 -23.38 6.67
C HIS A 175 -19.67 -24.37 7.85
N GLU A 176 -18.71 -24.33 8.79
CA GLU A 176 -18.75 -25.13 10.02
C GLU A 176 -19.99 -24.81 10.87
N LEU A 177 -20.34 -23.53 11.03
CA LEU A 177 -21.53 -23.12 11.78
C LEU A 177 -22.80 -23.69 11.16
N LEU A 178 -22.94 -23.60 9.84
CA LEU A 178 -24.08 -24.13 9.10
C LEU A 178 -24.24 -25.64 9.30
N LEU A 179 -23.15 -26.40 9.24
CA LEU A 179 -23.16 -27.85 9.47
C LEU A 179 -23.59 -28.20 10.90
N THR A 180 -23.04 -27.49 11.89
CA THR A 180 -23.37 -27.70 13.31
C THR A 180 -24.82 -27.32 13.61
N GLU A 181 -25.32 -26.20 13.09
CA GLU A 181 -26.72 -25.78 13.27
C GLU A 181 -27.70 -26.75 12.62
N THR A 182 -27.38 -27.24 11.42
CA THR A 182 -28.19 -28.26 10.73
C THR A 182 -28.22 -29.58 11.50
N SER A 183 -27.08 -30.00 12.04
CA SER A 183 -26.98 -31.24 12.84
C SER A 183 -27.73 -31.12 14.16
N LEU A 184 -27.64 -29.95 14.82
CA LEU A 184 -28.39 -29.64 16.04
C LEU A 184 -29.91 -29.64 15.79
N ALA A 185 -30.36 -29.07 14.68
CA ALA A 185 -31.77 -29.08 14.30
C ALA A 185 -32.30 -30.52 14.15
N ARG A 186 -31.58 -31.37 13.40
CA ARG A 186 -31.94 -32.80 13.24
C ARG A 186 -31.95 -33.56 14.57
N ALA A 187 -30.97 -33.33 15.43
CA ALA A 187 -30.91 -33.95 16.75
C ALA A 187 -32.10 -33.52 17.64
N THR A 188 -32.48 -32.25 17.55
CA THR A 188 -33.63 -31.70 18.29
C THR A 188 -34.95 -32.30 17.79
N GLU A 189 -35.13 -32.44 16.47
CA GLU A 189 -36.29 -33.11 15.87
C GLU A 189 -36.38 -34.59 16.31
N ALA A 190 -35.26 -35.31 16.27
CA ALA A 190 -35.21 -36.71 16.71
C ALA A 190 -35.54 -36.85 18.20
N LEU A 191 -35.07 -35.92 19.04
CA LEU A 191 -35.40 -35.88 20.47
C LEU A 191 -36.90 -35.66 20.67
N GLN A 192 -37.50 -34.68 19.98
CA GLN A 192 -38.94 -34.42 20.05
C GLN A 192 -39.78 -35.62 19.60
N GLN A 193 -39.34 -36.35 18.57
CA GLN A 193 -39.99 -37.59 18.13
C GLN A 193 -39.90 -38.69 19.19
N ALA A 194 -38.73 -38.87 19.80
CA ALA A 194 -38.54 -39.85 20.87
C ALA A 194 -39.38 -39.52 22.11
N GLU A 195 -39.43 -38.24 22.51
CA GLU A 195 -40.28 -37.76 23.61
C GLU A 195 -41.77 -37.96 23.32
N SER A 196 -42.19 -37.73 22.07
CA SER A 196 -43.57 -37.99 21.62
C SER A 196 -43.91 -39.49 21.69
N GLN A 197 -43.01 -40.37 21.25
CA GLN A 197 -43.19 -41.83 21.34
C GLN A 197 -43.28 -42.31 22.79
N VAL A 198 -42.47 -41.75 23.70
CA VAL A 198 -42.54 -42.07 25.14
C VAL A 198 -43.86 -41.56 25.74
N SER A 199 -44.33 -40.38 25.35
CA SER A 199 -45.59 -39.80 25.84
C SER A 199 -46.83 -40.50 25.27
N GLU A 200 -46.76 -41.01 24.04
CA GLU A 200 -47.78 -41.85 23.39
C GLU A 200 -47.79 -43.30 23.88
N THR A 201 -46.98 -43.65 24.89
CA THR A 201 -47.15 -44.91 25.65
C THR A 201 -48.01 -44.74 26.91
N PRO A 202 -49.34 -44.48 26.86
CA PRO A 202 -50.17 -44.62 28.04
C PRO A 202 -50.58 -46.09 28.23
N ARG A 203 -50.37 -46.59 29.46
CA ARG A 203 -51.42 -47.30 30.20
C ARG A 203 -51.89 -48.65 29.61
N LYS A 204 -51.02 -49.47 28.99
CA LYS A 204 -51.34 -50.86 28.60
C LYS A 204 -50.96 -51.95 29.61
N LEU A 205 -50.58 -51.56 30.84
CA LEU A 205 -50.36 -52.48 31.96
C LEU A 205 -51.35 -52.18 33.11
N ARG A 206 -52.65 -52.27 32.83
CA ARG A 206 -53.65 -52.52 33.89
C ARG A 206 -54.29 -53.87 33.59
N PRO A 207 -54.00 -54.93 34.38
CA PRO A 207 -54.54 -56.25 34.12
C PRO A 207 -56.08 -56.23 34.28
N PRO A 208 -56.82 -57.01 33.48
CA PRO A 208 -58.27 -57.11 33.63
C PRO A 208 -58.61 -57.75 34.98
N ALA A 209 -59.60 -57.16 35.68
CA ALA A 209 -60.12 -57.72 36.92
C ALA A 209 -60.73 -59.11 36.68
N PRO A 210 -60.54 -60.09 37.58
CA PRO A 210 -61.06 -61.43 37.39
C PRO A 210 -62.59 -61.42 37.46
N ARG A 211 -63.23 -61.99 36.43
CA ARG A 211 -64.66 -62.30 36.43
C ARG A 211 -64.92 -63.44 37.42
N ILE A 212 -65.63 -63.14 38.51
CA ILE A 212 -66.19 -64.15 39.41
C ILE A 212 -67.43 -64.71 38.70
N GLY A 213 -67.34 -65.98 38.26
CA GLY A 213 -68.48 -66.73 37.76
C GLY A 213 -69.33 -67.23 38.93
N SER A 214 -70.61 -66.92 38.89
CA SER A 214 -71.64 -67.61 39.67
C SER A 214 -72.37 -68.59 38.75
N ALA A 215 -72.33 -69.87 39.11
CA ALA A 215 -73.30 -70.88 38.71
C ALA A 215 -73.22 -72.06 39.68
N PRO A 216 -74.27 -72.88 39.84
CA PRO A 216 -75.69 -72.66 39.56
C PRO A 216 -76.54 -72.48 40.83
#